data_AF-A0A533VR00-F1
#
_entry.id   AF-A0A533VR00-F1
#
_cell.length_a   1.000
_cell.length_b   1.000
_cell.length_c   1.000
_cell.angle_alpha   90.00
_cell.angle_beta   90.00
_cell.angle_gamma   90.00
#
_symmetry.space_group_name_H-M   'P 1'
#
loop_
_entity.id
_entity.type
_entity.pdbx_description
1 polymer ?
#
loop_
_entity_poly.entity_id
_entity_poly.type
_entity_poly.pdbx_seq_one_letter_code
_entity_poly.pdbx_strand_id
1 'polypeptide(L)'
;MSYPLIAIIILSMGVTTVLAQVQSQFAVKDPSSAQSYPVNYSITKGTVNDMSINTGETSLIVSIQSTGDGNLTIALPRTLIDAKIGADDDQFYVLVDGADTDFGELKTDTDRTITVSFPDGTEEIEIIGTQVVPEFGSVAFAILAIAILFMIVFSAKTRIRIGQ
;
A
#
# COMPACT_ATOMS: atom_id res chain seq x y z
N MET A 1 -24.25 -64.11 6.02
CA MET A 1 -24.44 -62.65 6.12
C MET A 1 -23.06 -62.01 6.01
N SER A 2 -22.70 -61.49 4.84
CA SER A 2 -21.39 -60.90 4.55
C SER A 2 -21.50 -59.38 4.59
N TYR A 3 -20.62 -58.70 5.33
CA TYR A 3 -20.47 -57.25 5.26
C TYR A 3 -19.17 -56.94 4.52
N PRO A 4 -19.19 -56.15 3.42
CA PRO A 4 -17.94 -55.70 2.83
C PRO A 4 -17.26 -54.67 3.75
N LEU A 5 -15.96 -54.89 3.98
CA LEU A 5 -15.05 -53.96 4.65
C LEU A 5 -14.88 -52.72 3.77
N ILE A 6 -15.46 -51.57 4.15
CA ILE A 6 -15.24 -50.30 3.44
C ILE A 6 -13.87 -49.78 3.87
N ALA A 7 -12.87 -49.93 3.00
CA ALA A 7 -11.58 -49.26 3.16
C ALA A 7 -11.73 -47.78 2.74
N ILE A 8 -11.79 -46.89 3.72
CA ILE A 8 -11.68 -45.45 3.47
C ILE A 8 -10.21 -45.14 3.20
N ILE A 9 -9.85 -45.02 1.92
CA ILE A 9 -8.54 -44.50 1.51
C ILE A 9 -8.62 -42.98 1.64
N ILE A 10 -8.09 -42.44 2.73
CA ILE A 10 -7.85 -40.99 2.85
C ILE A 10 -6.61 -40.69 2.00
N LEU A 11 -6.83 -40.25 0.76
CA LEU A 11 -5.78 -39.64 -0.06
C LEU A 11 -5.40 -38.31 0.59
N SER A 12 -4.38 -38.35 1.43
CA SER A 12 -3.68 -37.17 1.94
C SER A 12 -3.01 -36.49 0.75
N MET A 13 -3.68 -35.50 0.17
CA MET A 13 -3.07 -34.61 -0.82
C MET A 13 -2.00 -33.82 -0.09
N GLY A 14 -0.74 -34.08 -0.44
CA GLY A 14 0.41 -33.42 0.14
C GLY A 14 0.24 -31.91 0.08
N VAL A 15 0.06 -31.27 1.24
CA VAL A 15 0.37 -29.86 1.39
C VAL A 15 1.89 -29.81 1.33
N THR A 16 2.43 -29.59 0.14
CA THR A 16 3.87 -29.31 0.02
C THR A 16 4.10 -28.03 0.80
N THR A 17 4.85 -28.13 1.89
CA THR A 17 5.42 -26.97 2.55
C THR A 17 6.29 -26.25 1.53
N VAL A 18 5.75 -25.18 0.94
CA VAL A 18 6.57 -24.14 0.33
C VAL A 18 7.51 -23.71 1.44
N LEU A 19 8.82 -23.87 1.23
CA LEU A 19 9.83 -23.37 2.16
C LEU A 19 9.46 -21.91 2.45
N ALA A 20 9.10 -21.61 3.68
CA ALA A 20 8.70 -20.27 4.07
C ALA A 20 9.84 -19.32 3.68
N GLN A 21 9.66 -18.59 2.57
CA GLN A 21 10.50 -17.45 2.28
C GLN A 21 10.30 -16.53 3.49
N VAL A 22 11.38 -16.21 4.21
CA VAL A 22 11.28 -15.39 5.42
C VAL A 22 10.74 -14.03 5.00
N GLN A 23 9.44 -13.87 5.14
CA GLN A 23 8.74 -12.62 4.88
C GLN A 23 8.94 -11.75 6.12
N SER A 24 9.64 -10.65 5.93
CA SER A 24 9.74 -9.58 6.90
C SER A 24 8.51 -8.68 6.79
N GLN A 25 8.22 -7.93 7.84
CA GLN A 25 7.14 -6.96 7.85
C GLN A 25 7.66 -5.61 8.31
N PHE A 26 7.27 -4.55 7.61
CA PHE A 26 7.52 -3.18 8.00
C PHE A 26 6.18 -2.49 8.29
N ALA A 27 6.11 -1.70 9.36
CA ALA A 27 4.92 -0.92 9.70
C ALA A 27 5.06 0.50 9.14
N VAL A 28 4.56 0.71 7.91
CA VAL A 28 4.60 2.02 7.25
C VAL A 28 3.66 2.97 8.00
N LYS A 29 4.19 4.10 8.47
CA LYS A 29 3.41 5.09 9.22
C LYS A 29 2.79 6.11 8.26
N ASP A 30 1.53 6.41 8.49
CA ASP A 30 0.89 7.56 7.86
C ASP A 30 1.48 8.86 8.43
N PRO A 31 2.09 9.75 7.61
CA PRO A 31 2.67 11.00 8.11
C PRO A 31 1.61 11.97 8.66
N SER A 32 0.33 11.80 8.31
CA SER A 32 -0.76 12.69 8.68
C SER A 32 -1.68 12.13 9.78
N SER A 33 -1.45 10.90 10.25
CA SER A 33 -2.26 10.28 11.29
C SER A 33 -1.42 9.37 12.21
N ALA A 34 -2.06 8.78 13.22
CA ALA A 34 -1.41 7.77 14.08
C ALA A 34 -1.50 6.35 13.49
N GLN A 35 -2.03 6.20 12.27
CA GLN A 35 -2.24 4.90 11.64
C GLN A 35 -0.92 4.34 11.09
N SER A 36 -0.82 3.02 11.10
CA SER A 36 0.26 2.30 10.42
C SER A 36 -0.28 1.14 9.60
N TYR A 37 0.44 0.82 8.54
CA TYR A 37 0.09 -0.19 7.55
C TYR A 37 1.16 -1.28 7.55
N PRO A 38 0.83 -2.53 7.90
CA PRO A 38 1.77 -3.63 7.82
C PRO A 38 2.02 -3.98 6.35
N VAL A 39 3.27 -3.88 5.93
CA VAL A 39 3.73 -4.21 4.58
C VAL A 39 4.66 -5.40 4.66
N ASN A 40 4.25 -6.50 4.05
CA ASN A 40 5.06 -7.72 4.00
C ASN A 40 6.03 -7.62 2.82
N TYR A 41 7.27 -8.01 3.04
CA TYR A 41 8.29 -7.98 2.00
C TYR A 41 9.32 -9.11 2.17
N SER A 42 10.04 -9.38 1.10
CA SER A 42 11.26 -10.18 1.11
C SER A 42 12.29 -9.53 0.21
N ILE A 43 13.53 -9.48 0.66
CA ILE A 43 14.64 -8.89 -0.07
C ILE A 43 15.80 -9.88 -0.13
N THR A 44 16.40 -10.03 -1.31
CA THR A 44 17.64 -10.78 -1.48
C THR A 44 18.79 -9.80 -1.68
N LYS A 45 19.98 -10.11 -1.13
CA LYS A 45 21.19 -9.29 -1.32
C LYS A 45 21.04 -7.84 -0.86
N GLY A 46 20.20 -7.61 0.15
CA GLY A 46 20.12 -6.32 0.84
C GLY A 46 19.22 -6.40 2.07
N THR A 47 19.05 -5.27 2.74
CA THR A 47 18.11 -5.09 3.85
C THR A 47 17.25 -3.85 3.60
N VAL A 48 15.98 -3.90 4.01
CA VAL A 48 15.14 -2.69 4.05
C VAL A 48 15.43 -1.96 5.36
N ASN A 49 15.76 -0.68 5.26
CA ASN A 49 16.06 0.20 6.39
C ASN A 49 14.81 0.98 6.82
N ASP A 50 14.07 1.51 5.86
CA ASP A 50 12.87 2.32 6.08
C ASP A 50 11.86 2.16 4.95
N MET A 51 10.60 2.44 5.25
CA MET A 51 9.55 2.65 4.24
C MET A 51 8.72 3.86 4.64
N SER A 52 8.68 4.86 3.76
CA SER A 52 8.02 6.13 4.03
C SER A 52 7.11 6.56 2.88
N ILE A 53 6.02 7.22 3.24
CA ILE A 53 5.06 7.73 2.26
C ILE A 53 5.51 9.13 1.83
N ASN A 54 5.65 9.35 0.52
CA ASN A 54 5.78 10.67 -0.07
C ASN A 54 4.44 11.09 -0.68
N THR A 55 3.66 11.86 0.10
CA THR A 55 2.35 12.36 -0.36
C THR A 55 2.44 13.40 -1.46
N GLY A 56 3.59 14.05 -1.64
CA GLY A 56 3.81 15.02 -2.71
C GLY A 56 3.93 14.36 -4.08
N GLU A 57 4.47 13.15 -4.11
CA GLU A 57 4.72 12.38 -5.34
C GLU A 57 3.77 11.17 -5.47
N THR A 58 2.88 10.97 -4.49
CA THR A 58 1.92 9.86 -4.47
C THR A 58 2.63 8.50 -4.51
N SER A 59 3.71 8.39 -3.74
CA SER A 59 4.62 7.26 -3.78
C SER A 59 4.95 6.70 -2.40
N LEU A 60 5.45 5.47 -2.40
CA LEU A 60 6.09 4.81 -1.27
C LEU A 60 7.59 4.70 -1.58
N ILE A 61 8.41 5.30 -0.71
CA ILE A 61 9.86 5.24 -0.77
C ILE A 61 10.32 4.10 0.13
N VAL A 62 11.05 3.14 -0.45
CA VAL A 62 11.67 2.01 0.26
C VAL A 62 13.17 2.24 0.28
N SER A 63 13.70 2.65 1.43
CA SER A 63 15.14 2.80 1.61
C SER A 63 15.77 1.46 1.94
N ILE A 64 16.77 1.05 1.16
CA ILE A 64 17.48 -0.21 1.33
C ILE A 64 18.97 -0.01 1.55
N GLN A 65 19.64 -1.07 1.97
CA GLN A 65 21.09 -1.22 1.89
C GLN A 65 21.38 -2.48 1.09
N SER A 66 21.88 -2.31 -0.15
CA SER A 66 22.32 -3.44 -0.97
C SER A 66 23.63 -4.05 -0.46
N THR A 67 23.86 -5.30 -0.82
CA THR A 67 25.10 -6.07 -0.57
C THR A 67 25.49 -6.89 -1.81
N GLY A 68 24.94 -6.52 -2.97
CA GLY A 68 24.98 -7.23 -4.23
C GLY A 68 23.70 -7.01 -5.05
N ASP A 69 23.72 -7.47 -6.31
CA ASP A 69 22.53 -7.48 -7.17
C ASP A 69 21.43 -8.35 -6.55
N GLY A 70 20.25 -7.75 -6.38
CA GLY A 70 19.17 -8.30 -5.57
C GLY A 70 17.79 -8.12 -6.18
N ASN A 71 16.79 -8.52 -5.41
CA ASN A 71 15.39 -8.45 -5.76
C ASN A 71 14.58 -8.14 -4.51
N LEU A 72 13.65 -7.19 -4.64
CA LEU A 72 12.67 -6.84 -3.63
C LEU A 72 11.30 -7.32 -4.10
N THR A 73 10.65 -8.17 -3.30
CA THR A 73 9.23 -8.48 -3.43
C THR A 73 8.49 -7.86 -2.26
N ILE A 74 7.46 -7.07 -2.53
CA ILE A 74 6.72 -6.28 -1.53
C ILE A 74 5.22 -6.38 -1.81
N ALA A 75 4.43 -6.72 -0.78
CA ALA A 75 2.98 -6.80 -0.84
C ALA A 75 2.39 -5.53 -0.22
N LEU A 76 1.81 -4.69 -1.08
CA LEU A 76 1.27 -3.38 -0.75
C LEU A 76 -0.24 -3.47 -0.54
N PRO A 77 -0.75 -3.16 0.65
CA PRO A 77 -2.19 -3.02 0.85
C PRO A 77 -2.71 -1.89 -0.05
N ARG A 78 -3.80 -2.13 -0.79
CA ARG A 78 -4.45 -1.09 -1.60
C ARG A 78 -4.98 0.09 -0.78
N THR A 79 -5.18 -0.15 0.52
CA THR A 79 -5.54 0.87 1.50
C THR A 79 -4.39 1.77 1.90
N LEU A 80 -3.14 1.41 1.58
CA LEU A 80 -1.93 2.21 1.77
C LEU A 80 -1.58 2.98 0.49
N ILE A 81 -1.48 2.27 -0.62
CA ILE A 81 -1.11 2.81 -1.94
C ILE A 81 -1.81 2.00 -3.03
N ASP A 82 -2.33 2.65 -4.07
CA ASP A 82 -2.91 1.98 -5.23
C ASP A 82 -2.64 2.77 -6.51
N ALA A 83 -2.83 2.10 -7.65
CA ALA A 83 -2.79 2.69 -8.98
C ALA A 83 -4.10 2.35 -9.70
N LYS A 84 -4.93 3.36 -9.96
CA LYS A 84 -6.26 3.24 -10.56
C LYS A 84 -6.57 4.40 -11.50
N ILE A 85 -7.32 4.10 -12.56
CA ILE A 85 -8.01 5.11 -13.38
C ILE A 85 -9.51 4.87 -13.22
N GLY A 86 -10.16 5.73 -12.44
CA GLY A 86 -11.56 5.52 -12.07
C GLY A 86 -11.72 4.27 -11.19
N ALA A 87 -12.52 3.30 -11.65
CA ALA A 87 -12.73 2.04 -10.92
C ALA A 87 -11.72 0.94 -11.31
N ASP A 88 -11.05 1.10 -12.44
CA ASP A 88 -10.18 0.08 -13.01
C ASP A 88 -8.75 0.21 -12.49
N ASP A 89 -8.05 -0.93 -12.37
CA ASP A 89 -6.66 -0.95 -11.98
C ASP A 89 -5.75 -0.45 -13.10
N ASP A 90 -4.93 0.54 -12.78
CA ASP A 90 -3.81 0.97 -13.61
C ASP A 90 -2.52 0.29 -13.17
N GLN A 91 -1.37 0.59 -13.79
CA GLN A 91 -0.05 0.12 -13.37
C GLN A 91 0.63 1.13 -12.43
N PHE A 92 1.46 0.62 -11.52
CA PHE A 92 2.43 1.48 -10.82
C PHE A 92 3.55 1.91 -11.77
N TYR A 93 4.31 2.91 -11.33
CA TYR A 93 5.67 3.14 -11.81
C TYR A 93 6.64 2.77 -10.69
N VAL A 94 7.76 2.14 -11.04
CA VAL A 94 8.78 1.75 -10.06
C VAL A 94 10.12 2.32 -10.50
N LEU A 95 10.77 3.03 -9.60
CA LEU A 95 12.09 3.61 -9.82
C LEU A 95 13.11 2.91 -8.91
N VAL A 96 14.32 2.72 -9.41
CA VAL A 96 15.49 2.28 -8.65
C VAL A 96 16.52 3.41 -8.72
N ASP A 97 16.83 4.01 -7.58
CA ASP A 97 17.67 5.22 -7.47
C ASP A 97 17.24 6.34 -8.46
N GLY A 98 15.93 6.53 -8.63
CA GLY A 98 15.33 7.53 -9.50
C GLY A 98 15.30 7.18 -11.00
N ALA A 99 15.78 5.99 -11.39
CA ALA A 99 15.72 5.50 -12.77
C ALA A 99 14.57 4.51 -12.96
N ASP A 100 13.85 4.64 -14.08
CA ASP A 100 12.76 3.72 -14.46
C ASP A 100 13.27 2.29 -14.66
N THR A 101 12.47 1.31 -14.26
CA THR A 101 12.83 -0.10 -14.33
C THR A 101 11.62 -1.00 -14.59
N ASP A 102 11.89 -2.16 -15.18
CA ASP A 102 10.88 -3.20 -15.32
C ASP A 102 10.60 -3.86 -13.96
N PHE A 103 9.32 -4.16 -13.72
CA PHE A 103 8.89 -4.84 -12.50
C PHE A 103 7.76 -5.84 -12.79
N GLY A 104 7.67 -6.85 -11.94
CA GLY A 104 6.55 -7.78 -11.90
C GLY A 104 5.45 -7.27 -10.98
N GLU A 105 4.20 -7.42 -11.40
CA GLU A 105 3.04 -7.05 -10.60
C GLU A 105 2.01 -8.17 -10.54
N LEU A 106 1.52 -8.46 -9.33
CA LEU A 106 0.35 -9.29 -9.09
C LEU A 106 -0.72 -8.49 -8.36
N LYS A 107 -1.95 -8.52 -8.87
CA LYS A 107 -3.09 -7.78 -8.35
C LYS A 107 -4.08 -8.73 -7.68
N THR A 108 -4.50 -8.39 -6.47
CA THR A 108 -5.67 -9.00 -5.79
C THR A 108 -6.66 -7.91 -5.42
N ASP A 109 -7.82 -8.25 -4.86
CA ASP A 109 -8.80 -7.25 -4.43
C ASP A 109 -8.31 -6.38 -3.27
N THR A 110 -7.34 -6.88 -2.48
CA THR A 110 -6.87 -6.22 -1.24
C THR A 110 -5.44 -5.70 -1.34
N ASP A 111 -4.62 -6.29 -2.19
CA ASP A 111 -3.18 -6.05 -2.24
C ASP A 111 -2.65 -5.94 -3.68
N ARG A 112 -1.50 -5.29 -3.80
CA ARG A 112 -0.67 -5.20 -5.00
C ARG A 112 0.71 -5.69 -4.64
N THR A 113 1.16 -6.77 -5.25
CA THR A 113 2.50 -7.32 -5.00
C THR A 113 3.44 -6.89 -6.11
N ILE A 114 4.48 -6.14 -5.77
CA ILE A 114 5.53 -5.68 -6.68
C ILE A 114 6.77 -6.55 -6.49
N THR A 115 7.42 -6.92 -7.59
CA THR A 115 8.74 -7.58 -7.60
C THR A 115 9.68 -6.82 -8.53
N VAL A 116 10.77 -6.31 -8.00
CA VAL A 116 11.72 -5.45 -8.73
C VAL A 116 13.16 -5.83 -8.41
N SER A 117 13.96 -6.00 -9.47
CA SER A 117 15.40 -6.25 -9.33
C SER A 117 16.16 -4.94 -9.17
N PHE A 118 17.23 -4.96 -8.37
CA PHE A 118 18.10 -3.81 -8.15
C PHE A 118 19.58 -4.22 -8.23
N PRO A 119 20.48 -3.37 -8.77
CA PRO A 119 21.91 -3.62 -8.78
C PRO A 119 22.54 -3.39 -7.40
N ASP A 120 23.78 -3.86 -7.22
CA ASP A 120 24.58 -3.44 -6.07
C ASP A 120 24.85 -1.93 -6.09
N GLY A 121 24.87 -1.33 -4.91
CA GLY A 121 24.94 0.10 -4.67
C GLY A 121 23.58 0.78 -4.52
N THR A 122 22.45 0.11 -4.78
CA THR A 122 21.12 0.73 -4.64
C THR A 122 20.79 1.09 -3.21
N GLU A 123 20.26 2.30 -3.04
CA GLU A 123 19.86 2.88 -1.76
C GLU A 123 18.35 3.09 -1.69
N GLU A 124 17.69 3.29 -2.83
CA GLU A 124 16.27 3.65 -2.87
C GLU A 124 15.51 2.91 -3.96
N ILE A 125 14.32 2.42 -3.60
CA ILE A 125 13.31 1.94 -4.53
C ILE A 125 12.04 2.73 -4.27
N GLU A 126 11.52 3.40 -5.30
CA GLU A 126 10.31 4.20 -5.20
C GLU A 126 9.17 3.55 -5.99
N ILE A 127 8.00 3.44 -5.37
CA ILE A 127 6.80 2.87 -5.98
C ILE A 127 5.74 3.97 -6.05
N ILE A 128 5.43 4.41 -7.27
CA ILE A 128 4.56 5.56 -7.54
C ILE A 128 3.20 5.05 -8.02
N GLY A 129 2.15 5.43 -7.30
CA GLY A 129 0.77 5.09 -7.62
C GLY A 129 -0.03 6.31 -8.08
N THR A 130 -1.36 6.14 -8.12
CA THR A 130 -2.31 7.25 -8.34
C THR A 130 -2.91 7.75 -7.04
N GLN A 131 -2.73 7.00 -5.95
CA GLN A 131 -3.16 7.36 -4.61
C GLN A 131 -2.20 6.76 -3.58
N VAL A 132 -1.92 7.53 -2.52
CA VAL A 132 -1.26 7.08 -1.31
C VAL A 132 -1.96 7.72 -0.12
N VAL A 133 -2.02 7.03 1.01
CA VAL A 133 -2.67 7.55 2.21
C VAL A 133 -2.05 8.87 2.65
N PRO A 134 -2.85 9.87 3.12
CA PRO A 134 -4.30 9.86 3.29
C PRO A 134 -5.05 10.85 2.39
N GLU A 135 -6.15 10.39 1.82
CA GLU A 135 -7.15 11.27 1.24
C GLU A 135 -7.88 12.05 2.35
N PHE A 136 -7.56 13.33 2.51
CA PHE A 136 -8.35 14.24 3.35
C PHE A 136 -9.79 14.44 2.84
N GLY A 137 -10.23 13.75 1.79
CA GLY A 137 -11.55 13.94 1.17
C GLY A 137 -12.70 13.84 2.17
N SER A 138 -12.88 12.69 2.81
CA SER A 138 -14.06 12.46 3.67
C SER A 138 -14.10 13.39 4.89
N VAL A 139 -12.97 13.65 5.55
CA VAL A 139 -12.92 14.54 6.71
C VAL A 139 -12.96 16.02 6.30
N ALA A 140 -12.24 16.44 5.26
CA ALA A 140 -12.26 17.82 4.80
C ALA A 140 -13.63 18.20 4.22
N PHE A 141 -14.30 17.31 3.49
CA PHE A 141 -15.68 17.55 3.04
C PHE A 141 -16.66 17.60 4.20
N ALA A 142 -16.50 16.77 5.23
CA ALA A 142 -17.32 16.85 6.44
C ALA A 142 -17.13 18.19 7.18
N ILE A 143 -15.88 18.61 7.39
CA ILE A 143 -15.55 19.90 8.03
C ILE A 143 -16.08 21.07 7.17
N LEU A 144 -15.90 21.01 5.84
CA LEU A 144 -16.39 22.01 4.91
C LEU A 144 -17.92 22.10 4.93
N ALA A 145 -18.62 20.97 4.90
CA ALA A 145 -20.09 20.93 4.97
C ALA A 145 -20.60 21.51 6.29
N ILE A 146 -19.98 21.15 7.41
CA ILE A 146 -20.29 21.71 8.74
C ILE A 146 -20.07 23.22 8.75
N ALA A 147 -18.94 23.70 8.20
CA ALA A 147 -18.63 25.14 8.14
C ALA A 147 -19.65 25.93 7.31
N ILE A 148 -20.08 25.40 6.16
CA ILE A 148 -21.09 26.03 5.30
C ILE A 148 -22.44 26.12 6.03
N LEU A 149 -22.85 25.04 6.71
CA LEU A 149 -24.09 25.02 7.49
C LEU A 149 -24.07 26.08 8.62
N PHE A 150 -22.96 26.21 9.34
CA PHE A 150 -22.80 27.26 10.35
C PHE A 150 -22.86 28.67 9.76
N MET A 151 -22.21 28.90 8.62
CA MET A 151 -22.22 30.21 7.95
C MET A 151 -23.64 30.64 7.56
N ILE A 152 -24.46 29.74 7.02
CA ILE A 152 -25.85 30.03 6.64
C ILE A 152 -26.67 30.41 7.87
N VAL A 153 -26.57 29.63 8.96
CA VAL A 153 -27.31 29.88 10.20
C VAL A 153 -26.91 31.22 10.82
N PHE A 154 -25.62 31.55 10.82
CA PHE A 154 -25.11 32.82 11.36
C PHE A 154 -25.52 34.01 10.50
N SER A 155 -25.47 33.88 9.17
CA SER A 155 -25.89 34.91 8.22
C SER A 155 -27.39 35.17 8.30
N ALA A 156 -28.22 34.13 8.46
CA ALA A 156 -29.67 34.26 8.59
C ALA A 156 -30.11 34.96 9.89
N LYS A 157 -29.30 34.92 10.96
CA LYS A 157 -29.60 35.57 12.25
C LYS A 157 -29.05 36.98 12.40
N THR A 158 -28.14 37.43 11.53
CA THR A 158 -27.50 38.74 11.68
C THR A 158 -28.38 39.83 11.05
N ARG A 159 -29.28 40.45 11.83
CA ARG A 159 -29.88 41.74 11.44
C ARG A 159 -28.80 42.82 11.54
N ILE A 160 -28.13 43.13 10.43
CA ILE A 160 -27.25 44.29 10.38
C ILE A 160 -28.12 45.54 10.44
N ARG A 161 -28.21 46.16 11.62
CA ARG A 161 -28.74 47.52 11.77
C ARG A 161 -27.63 48.49 11.35
N ILE A 162 -27.61 48.85 10.08
CA ILE A 162 -26.83 50.01 9.62
C ILE A 162 -27.63 51.25 10.03
N GLY A 163 -26.95 52.19 10.70
CA GLY A 163 -27.53 53.24 11.56
C GLY A 163 -28.56 54.17 10.91
N GLN A 164 -29.40 54.72 11.78
CA GLN A 164 -30.06 56.02 11.62
C GLN A 164 -29.09 57.11 12.07
#